data_AF-A0A847FXF4-F1
#
_entry.id   AF-A0A847FXF4-F1
#
_cell.length_a   1.000
_cell.length_b   1.000
_cell.length_c   1.000
_cell.angle_alpha   90.00
_cell.angle_beta   90.00
_cell.angle_gamma   90.00
#
_symmetry.space_group_name_H-M   'P 1'
#
loop_
_entity.id
_entity.type
_entity.pdbx_description
1 polymer ?
#
loop_
_entity_poly.entity_id
_entity_poly.type
_entity_poly.pdbx_seq_one_letter_code
_entity_poly.pdbx_strand_id
1 'polypeptide(L)'
;VNWHLKRLVAKGYVKVRHAERRKLRYIITPEGISLRANLTMDYIQNSFRLYRLVRERMEAALHQVRKAGFDRVILIGEGDVADVCKLTCAEQGVKVLAEGDVPCLTINGLKIFVAWPAGFDPQTETSVLYDTTDTDNLEGDSQKG
;
A
#
# COMPACT_ATOMS: atom_id res chain seq x y z
N VAL A 1 2.97 -30.27 22.22
CA VAL A 1 2.76 -28.93 22.80
C VAL A 1 3.87 -28.66 23.83
N ASN A 2 5.08 -28.27 23.44
CA ASN A 2 5.55 -26.88 23.48
C ASN A 2 6.87 -26.78 22.67
N TRP A 3 6.77 -26.96 21.36
CA TRP A 3 7.94 -26.98 20.48
C TRP A 3 8.48 -25.57 20.21
N HIS A 4 7.62 -24.56 20.17
CA HIS A 4 8.01 -23.16 19.99
C HIS A 4 8.97 -22.70 21.09
N LEU A 5 8.64 -22.98 22.35
CA LEU A 5 9.49 -22.58 23.46
C LEU A 5 10.78 -23.40 23.51
N LYS A 6 10.72 -24.72 23.24
CA LYS A 6 11.93 -25.55 23.08
C LYS A 6 12.84 -24.99 21.98
N ARG A 7 12.28 -24.52 20.86
CA ARG A 7 13.02 -23.89 19.77
C ARG A 7 13.65 -22.56 20.18
N LEU A 8 12.92 -21.71 20.92
CA LEU A 8 13.46 -20.45 21.44
C LEU A 8 14.59 -20.69 22.45
N VAL A 9 14.48 -21.74 23.27
CA VAL A 9 15.53 -22.16 24.20
C VAL A 9 16.75 -22.70 23.46
N ALA A 10 16.54 -23.58 22.47
CA ALA A 10 17.63 -24.13 21.65
C ALA A 10 18.38 -23.03 20.86
N LYS A 11 17.68 -21.96 20.46
CA LYS A 11 18.28 -20.79 19.81
C LYS A 11 18.93 -19.79 20.79
N GLY A 12 18.84 -20.04 22.10
CA GLY A 12 19.45 -19.19 23.13
C GLY A 12 18.65 -17.93 23.50
N TYR A 13 17.48 -17.68 22.90
CA TYR A 13 16.67 -16.47 23.15
C TYR A 13 15.89 -16.52 24.46
N VAL A 14 15.65 -17.73 24.98
CA VAL A 14 14.98 -17.96 26.25
C VAL A 14 15.81 -18.92 27.09
N LYS A 15 16.07 -18.58 28.35
CA LYS A 15 16.67 -19.47 29.35
C LYS A 15 15.60 -19.99 30.30
N VAL A 16 15.70 -21.27 30.65
CA VAL A 16 14.83 -21.92 31.64
C VAL A 16 15.61 -22.07 32.95
N ARG A 17 15.00 -21.69 34.07
CA ARG A 17 15.53 -21.89 35.42
C ARG A 17 14.44 -22.50 36.30
N HIS A 18 14.82 -23.28 37.29
CA HIS A 18 13.87 -23.73 38.31
C HIS A 18 13.66 -22.59 39.30
N ALA A 19 12.41 -22.15 39.48
CA ALA A 19 12.04 -21.25 40.55
C ALA A 19 11.78 -22.03 41.85
N GLU A 20 11.21 -23.23 41.73
CA GLU A 20 10.94 -24.18 42.82
C GLU A 20 11.08 -25.61 42.27
N ARG A 21 10.99 -26.63 43.13
CA ARG A 21 11.15 -28.05 42.74
C ARG A 21 10.21 -28.49 41.61
N ARG A 22 9.01 -27.89 41.48
CA ARG A 22 8.03 -28.18 40.41
C ARG A 22 7.73 -27.01 39.48
N LYS A 23 8.42 -25.86 39.64
CA LYS A 23 8.09 -24.61 38.93
C LYS A 23 9.26 -24.10 38.09
N LEU A 24 9.02 -23.92 36.79
CA LEU A 24 9.98 -23.34 35.85
C LEU A 24 9.77 -21.83 35.69
N ARG A 25 10.87 -21.11 35.52
CA ARG A 25 10.94 -19.69 35.16
C ARG A 25 11.59 -19.56 33.79
N TYR A 26 10.92 -18.87 32.89
CA TYR A 26 11.43 -18.54 31.55
C TYR A 26 11.91 -17.10 31.54
N ILE A 27 13.16 -16.90 31.14
CA ILE A 27 13.82 -15.59 31.14
C ILE A 27 14.26 -15.28 29.71
N ILE A 28 13.84 -14.15 29.17
CA ILE A 28 14.33 -13.67 27.87
C ILE A 28 15.78 -13.22 28.06
N THR A 29 16.69 -13.72 27.22
CA THR A 29 18.10 -13.33 27.28
C THR A 29 18.34 -11.98 26.59
N PRO A 30 19.51 -11.32 26.78
CA PRO A 30 19.86 -10.13 26.02
C PRO A 30 19.74 -10.32 24.50
N GLU A 31 20.09 -11.50 23.98
CA GLU A 31 19.95 -11.86 22.56
C GLU A 31 18.46 -11.98 22.18
N GLY A 32 17.62 -12.55 23.04
CA GLY A 32 16.18 -12.62 22.83
C GLY A 32 15.48 -11.25 22.85
N ILE A 33 15.94 -10.33 23.71
CA ILE A 33 15.47 -8.93 23.72
C ILE A 33 15.84 -8.25 22.41
N SER A 34 17.09 -8.43 21.96
CA SER A 34 17.59 -7.87 20.70
C SER A 34 16.80 -8.42 19.50
N LEU A 35 16.54 -9.73 19.45
CA LEU A 35 15.69 -10.32 18.41
C LEU A 35 14.28 -9.74 18.42
N ARG A 36 13.67 -9.58 19.60
CA ARG A 36 12.33 -8.99 19.70
C ARG A 36 12.33 -7.56 19.17
N ALA A 37 13.33 -6.75 19.53
CA ALA A 37 13.46 -5.39 19.02
C ALA A 37 13.58 -5.36 17.49
N ASN A 38 14.41 -6.25 16.91
CA ASN A 38 14.56 -6.36 15.46
C ASN A 38 13.24 -6.77 14.78
N LEU A 39 12.55 -7.80 15.29
CA LEU A 39 11.26 -8.22 14.76
C LEU A 39 10.20 -7.12 14.85
N THR A 40 10.21 -6.32 15.92
CA THR A 40 9.33 -5.15 16.04
C THR A 40 9.68 -4.09 15.00
N MET A 41 10.97 -3.81 14.78
CA MET A 41 11.40 -2.87 13.75
C MET A 41 11.00 -3.35 12.35
N ASP A 42 11.23 -4.62 12.04
CA ASP A 42 10.84 -5.23 10.76
C ASP A 42 9.33 -5.12 10.52
N TYR A 43 8.53 -5.41 11.56
CA TYR A 43 7.08 -5.25 11.49
C TYR A 43 6.68 -3.81 11.17
N ILE A 44 7.25 -2.83 11.90
CA ILE A 44 6.97 -1.41 11.70
C ILE A 44 7.34 -0.99 10.27
N GLN A 45 8.53 -1.36 9.79
CA GLN A 45 8.99 -1.05 8.44
C GLN A 45 8.06 -1.64 7.37
N ASN A 46 7.63 -2.89 7.54
CA ASN A 46 6.72 -3.54 6.61
C ASN A 46 5.34 -2.87 6.61
N SER A 47 4.80 -2.52 7.78
CA SER A 47 3.54 -1.79 7.89
C SER A 47 3.59 -0.43 7.19
N PHE A 48 4.68 0.33 7.35
CA PHE A 48 4.85 1.59 6.63
C PHE A 48 5.00 1.41 5.11
N ARG A 49 5.67 0.33 4.66
CA ARG A 49 5.74 0.01 3.23
C ARG A 49 4.35 -0.27 2.67
N LEU A 50 3.53 -1.02 3.41
CA LEU A 50 2.15 -1.32 3.03
C LEU A 50 1.30 -0.06 2.94
N TYR A 51 1.37 0.81 3.95
CA TYR A 51 0.68 2.10 3.96
C TYR A 51 1.03 2.94 2.72
N ARG A 52 2.33 3.07 2.42
CA ARG A 52 2.80 3.83 1.25
C ARG A 52 2.29 3.23 -0.06
N LEU A 53 2.32 1.91 -0.20
CA LEU A 53 1.83 1.21 -1.38
C LEU A 53 0.32 1.45 -1.61
N VAL A 54 -0.48 1.36 -0.53
CA VAL A 54 -1.93 1.62 -0.62
C VAL A 54 -2.18 3.07 -1.02
N ARG A 55 -1.47 4.02 -0.40
CA ARG A 55 -1.61 5.45 -0.70
C ARG A 55 -1.26 5.75 -2.17
N GLU A 56 -0.13 5.24 -2.66
CA GLU A 56 0.27 5.39 -4.07
C GLU A 56 -0.77 4.86 -5.04
N ARG A 57 -1.33 3.66 -4.77
CA ARG A 57 -2.40 3.08 -5.60
C ARG A 57 -3.67 3.93 -5.59
N MET A 58 -4.02 4.46 -4.42
CA MET A 58 -5.19 5.30 -4.27
C MET A 58 -5.00 6.63 -4.99
N GLU A 59 -3.83 7.26 -4.86
CA GLU A 59 -3.47 8.48 -5.59
C GLU A 59 -3.54 8.26 -7.11
N ALA A 60 -3.04 7.14 -7.61
CA ALA A 60 -3.14 6.79 -9.03
C ALA A 60 -4.60 6.63 -9.49
N ALA A 61 -5.45 5.97 -8.69
CA ALA A 61 -6.88 5.85 -8.98
C ALA A 61 -7.59 7.21 -8.96
N LEU A 62 -7.31 8.06 -7.97
CA LEU A 62 -7.88 9.40 -7.87
C LEU A 62 -7.40 10.32 -9.01
N HIS A 63 -6.17 10.14 -9.48
CA HIS A 63 -5.68 10.85 -10.65
C HIS A 63 -6.47 10.48 -11.91
N GLN A 64 -6.79 9.19 -12.11
CA GLN A 64 -7.65 8.75 -13.20
C GLN A 64 -9.06 9.36 -13.10
N VAL A 65 -9.65 9.32 -11.91
CA VAL A 65 -10.97 9.91 -11.62
C VAL A 65 -10.98 11.41 -11.94
N ARG A 66 -9.94 12.15 -11.53
CA ARG A 66 -9.84 13.59 -11.81
C ARG A 66 -9.63 13.88 -13.29
N LYS A 67 -8.82 13.08 -13.98
CA LYS A 67 -8.62 13.21 -15.43
C LYS A 67 -9.93 12.99 -16.20
N ALA A 68 -10.80 12.12 -15.69
CA ALA A 68 -12.15 11.91 -16.18
C ALA A 68 -13.17 13.01 -15.77
N GLY A 69 -12.72 14.09 -15.12
CA GLY A 69 -13.57 15.23 -14.76
C GLY A 69 -14.36 15.08 -13.45
N PHE A 70 -14.15 14.00 -12.69
CA PHE A 70 -14.86 13.76 -11.44
C PHE A 70 -14.09 14.29 -10.22
N ASP A 71 -14.82 14.85 -9.27
CA ASP A 71 -14.34 15.35 -7.97
C ASP A 71 -14.95 14.60 -6.77
N ARG A 72 -15.80 13.61 -7.07
CA ARG A 72 -16.60 12.82 -6.13
C ARG A 72 -16.48 11.35 -6.49
N VAL A 73 -16.44 10.49 -5.47
CA VAL A 73 -16.38 9.03 -5.63
C VAL A 73 -17.23 8.34 -4.58
N ILE A 74 -17.68 7.13 -4.88
CA ILE A 74 -18.18 6.18 -3.87
C ILE A 74 -17.02 5.27 -3.48
N LEU A 75 -16.92 4.92 -2.19
CA LEU A 75 -15.85 4.05 -1.69
C LEU A 75 -16.45 2.84 -0.98
N ILE A 76 -16.18 1.65 -1.51
CA ILE A 76 -16.66 0.37 -0.98
C ILE A 76 -15.46 -0.40 -0.42
N GLY A 77 -15.47 -0.65 0.88
CA GLY A 77 -14.43 -1.40 1.56
C GLY A 77 -14.43 -1.15 3.06
N GLU A 78 -13.79 -2.04 3.80
CA GLU A 78 -13.70 -2.00 5.25
C GLU A 78 -12.27 -2.26 5.75
N GLY A 79 -12.04 -1.97 7.03
CA GLY A 79 -10.74 -2.13 7.69
C GLY A 79 -9.71 -1.04 7.35
N ASP A 80 -8.49 -1.24 7.84
CA ASP A 80 -7.43 -0.23 7.84
C ASP A 80 -7.09 0.31 6.43
N VAL A 81 -7.13 -0.55 5.41
CA VAL A 81 -6.86 -0.15 4.03
C VAL A 81 -7.92 0.83 3.54
N ALA A 82 -9.20 0.57 3.85
CA ALA A 82 -10.28 1.47 3.47
C ALA A 82 -10.17 2.82 4.18
N ASP A 83 -9.73 2.85 5.43
CA ASP A 83 -9.53 4.10 6.16
C ASP A 83 -8.35 4.91 5.61
N VAL A 84 -7.26 4.26 5.18
CA VAL A 84 -6.18 4.93 4.44
C VAL A 84 -6.71 5.52 3.13
N CYS A 85 -7.55 4.79 2.39
CA CYS A 85 -8.13 5.30 1.15
C CYS A 85 -9.06 6.50 1.40
N LYS A 86 -9.91 6.46 2.43
CA LYS A 86 -10.78 7.60 2.83
C LYS A 86 -9.96 8.83 3.19
N LEU A 87 -8.89 8.65 3.97
CA LEU A 87 -7.97 9.73 4.32
C LEU A 87 -7.32 10.33 3.07
N THR A 88 -6.85 9.46 2.15
CA THR A 88 -6.24 9.91 0.90
C THR A 88 -7.23 10.69 0.03
N CYS A 89 -8.50 10.29 -0.05
CA CYS A 89 -9.55 11.09 -0.71
C CYS A 89 -9.65 12.49 -0.09
N ALA A 90 -9.72 12.58 1.23
CA ALA A 90 -9.85 13.86 1.94
C ALA A 90 -8.63 14.77 1.71
N GLU A 91 -7.41 14.23 1.75
CA GLU A 91 -6.16 14.96 1.47
C GLU A 91 -6.11 15.49 0.03
N GLN A 92 -6.62 14.73 -0.94
CA GLN A 92 -6.67 15.11 -2.35
C GLN A 92 -7.89 15.99 -2.69
N GLY A 93 -8.74 16.30 -1.72
CA GLY A 93 -9.95 17.10 -1.91
C GLY A 93 -11.06 16.39 -2.69
N VAL A 94 -11.04 15.07 -2.77
CA VAL A 94 -12.08 14.26 -3.43
C VAL A 94 -13.13 13.86 -2.39
N LYS A 95 -14.41 14.19 -2.67
CA LYS A 95 -15.50 13.91 -1.73
C LYS A 95 -15.99 12.46 -1.87
N VAL A 96 -16.09 11.76 -0.74
CA VAL A 96 -16.67 10.41 -0.69
C VAL A 96 -18.18 10.52 -0.46
N LEU A 97 -18.98 9.92 -1.35
CA LEU A 97 -20.44 9.87 -1.28
C LEU A 97 -20.92 8.47 -0.90
N ALA A 98 -22.15 8.38 -0.38
CA ALA A 98 -22.83 7.11 -0.12
C ALA A 98 -23.43 6.49 -1.40
N GLU A 99 -23.94 7.33 -2.30
CA GLU A 99 -24.61 6.95 -3.55
C GLU A 99 -24.53 8.10 -4.57
N GLY A 100 -24.77 7.79 -5.84
CA GLY A 100 -24.76 8.76 -6.95
C GLY A 100 -24.15 8.19 -8.23
N ASP A 101 -24.28 8.94 -9.32
CA ASP A 101 -23.70 8.61 -10.62
C ASP A 101 -22.25 9.12 -10.72
N VAL A 102 -21.38 8.51 -9.91
CA VAL A 102 -19.96 8.86 -9.79
C VAL A 102 -19.10 7.59 -9.77
N PRO A 103 -17.78 7.69 -10.04
CA PRO A 103 -16.91 6.52 -9.99
C PRO A 103 -16.93 5.82 -8.63
N CYS A 104 -17.01 4.49 -8.66
CA CYS A 104 -17.01 3.64 -7.49
C CYS A 104 -15.65 2.96 -7.31
N LEU A 105 -15.02 3.18 -6.16
CA LEU A 105 -13.74 2.62 -5.77
C LEU A 105 -13.96 1.44 -4.83
N THR A 106 -13.70 0.22 -5.30
CA THR A 106 -13.80 -1.00 -4.48
C THR A 106 -12.43 -1.43 -3.96
N ILE A 107 -12.30 -1.58 -2.65
CA ILE A 107 -11.08 -2.03 -1.97
C ILE A 107 -11.23 -3.51 -1.63
N ASN A 108 -10.32 -4.34 -2.14
CA ASN A 108 -10.22 -5.75 -1.80
C ASN A 108 -8.78 -6.11 -1.42
N GLY A 109 -8.55 -6.26 -0.12
CA GLY A 109 -7.20 -6.36 0.43
C GLY A 109 -6.40 -5.11 0.06
N LEU A 110 -5.36 -5.27 -0.75
CA LEU A 110 -4.49 -4.17 -1.20
C LEU A 110 -4.83 -3.65 -2.60
N LYS A 111 -5.81 -4.25 -3.26
CA LYS A 111 -6.20 -3.88 -4.63
C LYS A 111 -7.33 -2.86 -4.57
N ILE A 112 -7.23 -1.87 -5.44
CA ILE A 112 -8.23 -0.81 -5.61
C ILE A 112 -8.73 -0.93 -7.04
N PHE A 113 -10.04 -1.10 -7.20
CA PHE A 113 -10.70 -1.20 -8.49
C PHE A 113 -11.56 0.04 -8.71
N VAL A 114 -11.51 0.60 -9.92
CA VAL A 114 -12.34 1.73 -10.33
C VAL A 114 -13.43 1.21 -11.25
N ALA A 115 -14.69 1.42 -10.87
CA ALA A 115 -15.84 1.22 -11.73
C ALA A 115 -16.43 2.59 -12.09
N TRP A 116 -16.65 2.81 -13.38
CA TRP A 116 -17.16 4.08 -13.90
C TRP A 116 -18.70 4.10 -13.91
N PRO A 117 -19.32 5.29 -13.80
CA PRO A 117 -20.78 5.42 -13.94
C PRO A 117 -21.27 4.92 -15.30
N ALA A 118 -22.54 4.53 -15.37
CA ALA A 118 -23.11 3.93 -16.58
C ALA A 118 -23.09 4.94 -17.74
N GLY A 119 -22.56 4.54 -18.90
CA GLY A 119 -22.43 5.41 -20.07
C GLY A 119 -21.18 6.29 -20.08
N PHE A 120 -20.30 6.16 -19.07
CA PHE A 120 -18.97 6.75 -19.08
C PHE A 120 -17.92 5.70 -19.47
N ASP A 121 -17.27 5.88 -20.62
CA ASP A 121 -16.09 5.12 -21.01
C ASP A 121 -14.86 6.04 -21.00
N PRO A 122 -13.89 5.82 -20.09
CA PRO A 122 -12.69 6.66 -19.99
C PRO A 122 -11.82 6.63 -21.24
N GLN A 123 -12.07 5.73 -22.20
CA GLN A 123 -11.34 5.65 -23.47
C GLN A 123 -11.94 6.52 -24.58
N THR A 124 -13.15 7.07 -24.41
CA THR A 124 -13.86 7.78 -25.50
C THR A 124 -13.50 9.27 -25.63
N GLU A 125 -12.82 9.87 -24.64
CA GLU A 125 -12.38 11.28 -24.66
C GLU A 125 -10.85 11.44 -24.86
N THR A 126 -10.23 10.59 -25.67
CA THR A 126 -8.92 10.90 -26.24
C THR A 126 -9.03 11.02 -27.75
N SER A 127 -9.58 12.16 -28.21
CA SER A 127 -9.24 12.68 -29.53
C SER A 127 -8.80 14.13 -29.39
N VAL A 128 -7.50 14.31 -29.69
CA VAL A 128 -6.79 15.56 -29.97
C VAL A 128 -6.47 16.46 -28.76
N LEU A 129 -5.17 16.53 -28.40
CA LEU A 129 -4.37 17.76 -28.27
C LEU A 129 -3.01 17.49 -27.58
N TYR A 130 -2.13 16.72 -28.24
CA TYR A 130 -0.69 16.98 -28.28
C TYR A 130 -0.08 16.09 -29.37
N ASP A 131 0.08 16.65 -30.57
CA ASP A 131 1.15 16.22 -31.46
C ASP A 131 1.92 17.47 -31.84
N THR A 132 2.96 17.74 -31.05
CA THR A 132 4.05 18.62 -31.45
C THR A 132 5.26 18.15 -30.69
N THR A 133 5.94 17.16 -31.26
CA THR A 133 7.38 17.25 -31.49
C THR A 133 7.73 16.30 -32.61
N ASP A 134 7.72 16.85 -33.83
CA ASP A 134 8.81 16.62 -34.76
C ASP A 134 10.13 16.81 -33.99
N THR A 135 10.81 15.71 -33.67
CA THR A 135 12.28 15.63 -33.63
C THR A 135 12.68 14.17 -33.84
N ASP A 136 12.43 13.66 -35.05
CA ASP A 136 13.35 12.70 -35.67
C ASP A 136 14.26 13.50 -36.60
N ASN A 137 15.52 13.68 -36.18
CA ASN A 137 16.66 13.79 -37.08
C ASN A 137 17.96 13.63 -36.26
N LEU A 138 18.30 12.36 -36.04
CA LEU A 138 19.65 11.90 -35.74
C LEU A 138 20.04 10.85 -36.79
N GLU A 139 20.35 11.31 -38.00
CA GLU A 139 21.38 10.74 -38.89
C GLU A 139 21.95 11.98 -39.61
N GLY A 140 23.22 12.36 -39.45
CA GLY A 140 24.39 11.58 -39.79
C GLY A 140 24.72 11.83 -41.27
N ASP A 141 25.50 12.87 -41.58
CA ASP A 141 26.73 12.79 -42.40
C ASP A 141 27.33 14.19 -42.65
N SER A 142 28.63 14.32 -42.42
CA SER A 142 29.58 15.14 -43.21
C SER A 142 30.89 15.33 -42.44
N GLN A 143 31.79 14.37 -42.61
CA GLN A 143 33.22 14.66 -42.70
C GLN A 143 33.46 15.64 -43.86
N LYS A 144 34.17 16.75 -43.62
CA LYS A 144 35.20 17.34 -44.50
C LYS A 144 35.62 18.72 -43.98
N GLY A 145 36.94 18.95 -43.92
CA GLY A 145 37.56 20.27 -43.78
C GLY A 145 38.63 20.32 -42.72
#